data_AF-A0A972GND1-F1
#
_entry.id   AF-A0A972GND1-F1
#
_cell.length_a   1.000
_cell.length_b   1.000
_cell.length_c   1.000
_cell.angle_alpha   90.00
_cell.angle_beta   90.00
_cell.angle_gamma   90.00
#
_symmetry.space_group_name_H-M   'P 1'
#
loop_
_entity.id
_entity.type
_entity.pdbx_description
1 polymer ?
#
loop_
_entity_poly.entity_id
_entity_poly.type
_entity_poly.pdbx_seq_one_letter_code
_entity_poly.pdbx_strand_id
1 'polypeptide(L)'
;MAASAEAVKCTESNPLTPDEKVEFLRQYESYCYQVAFYLLMDGNQAKRAAEQALLALYMQNDWFNASDDVRRAKAKHAALQQALELRKSELERLV
;
A
#
# COMPACT_ATOMS: atom_id res chain seq x y z
N MET A 1 -3.76 -42.79 -18.04
CA MET A 1 -4.47 -42.36 -16.82
C MET A 1 -3.69 -41.15 -16.30
N ALA A 2 -3.96 -39.94 -16.80
CA ALA A 2 -5.02 -39.01 -16.34
C ALA A 2 -5.02 -38.86 -14.82
N ALA A 3 -4.85 -37.71 -14.19
CA ALA A 3 -4.49 -36.35 -14.60
C ALA A 3 -4.05 -35.64 -13.30
N SER A 4 -3.16 -34.66 -13.42
CA SER A 4 -2.83 -33.72 -12.34
C SER A 4 -4.11 -33.16 -11.71
N ALA A 5 -4.24 -33.27 -10.39
CA ALA A 5 -5.29 -32.60 -9.64
C ALA A 5 -4.65 -31.47 -8.84
N GLU A 6 -4.76 -30.27 -9.42
CA GLU A 6 -4.71 -28.99 -8.72
C GLU A 6 -5.61 -29.06 -7.48
N ALA A 7 -5.02 -28.86 -6.31
CA ALA A 7 -5.75 -28.42 -5.15
C ALA A 7 -5.30 -26.98 -4.87
N VAL A 8 -5.85 -26.06 -5.68
CA VAL A 8 -5.99 -24.65 -5.31
C VAL A 8 -6.77 -24.63 -4.01
N LYS A 9 -6.06 -24.61 -2.88
CA LYS A 9 -6.69 -24.41 -1.59
C LYS A 9 -7.03 -22.92 -1.50
N CYS A 10 -8.23 -22.58 -1.97
CA CYS A 10 -8.93 -21.38 -1.53
C CYS A 10 -9.20 -21.53 -0.03
N THR A 11 -8.22 -21.24 0.81
CA THR A 11 -8.41 -21.19 2.27
C THR A 11 -8.73 -19.76 2.67
N GLU A 12 -10.03 -19.53 2.82
CA GLU A 12 -10.61 -18.87 4.00
C GLU A 12 -10.04 -17.49 4.31
N SER A 13 -10.70 -16.48 3.76
CA SER A 13 -10.64 -15.08 4.16
C SER A 13 -11.11 -14.92 5.62
N ASN A 14 -10.26 -15.30 6.56
CA ASN A 14 -10.40 -14.91 7.96
C ASN A 14 -10.09 -13.41 8.01
N PRO A 15 -10.93 -12.56 8.63
CA PRO A 15 -10.58 -11.15 8.78
C PRO A 15 -9.31 -11.08 9.63
N LEU A 16 -8.18 -10.76 8.99
CA LEU A 16 -6.90 -10.51 9.67
C LEU A 16 -7.18 -9.61 10.87
N THR A 17 -6.66 -10.01 12.03
CA THR A 17 -6.73 -9.20 13.23
C THR A 17 -6.08 -7.83 12.96
N PRO A 18 -6.50 -6.76 13.65
CA PRO A 18 -5.93 -5.43 13.45
C PRO A 18 -4.39 -5.44 13.60
N ASP A 19 -3.85 -6.25 14.52
CA ASP A 19 -2.42 -6.40 14.73
C ASP A 19 -1.72 -7.08 13.54
N GLU A 20 -2.30 -8.14 12.99
CA GLU A 20 -1.77 -8.81 11.79
C GLU A 20 -1.79 -7.88 10.57
N LYS A 21 -2.82 -7.05 10.41
CA LYS A 21 -2.89 -6.06 9.34
C LYS A 21 -1.79 -5.01 9.46
N VAL A 22 -1.51 -4.55 10.68
CA VAL A 22 -0.44 -3.57 10.95
C VAL A 22 0.92 -4.18 10.63
N GLU A 23 1.17 -5.40 11.09
CA GLU A 23 2.44 -6.09 10.83
C GLU A 23 2.63 -6.38 9.32
N PHE A 24 1.54 -6.69 8.63
CA PHE A 24 1.54 -6.82 7.17
C PHE A 24 1.85 -5.50 6.46
N LEU A 25 1.24 -4.40 6.89
CA LEU A 25 1.49 -3.06 6.31
C LEU A 25 2.90 -2.55 6.57
N ARG A 26 3.53 -2.92 7.69
CA ARG A 26 4.94 -2.58 7.97
C ARG A 26 5.90 -3.05 6.88
N GLN A 27 5.61 -4.18 6.23
CA GLN A 27 6.42 -4.67 5.11
C GLN A 27 6.38 -3.71 3.90
N TYR A 28 5.31 -2.94 3.77
CA TYR A 28 5.11 -1.96 2.69
C TYR A 28 5.53 -0.55 3.10
N GLU A 29 5.90 -0.31 4.35
CA GLU A 29 6.29 1.02 4.85
C GLU A 29 7.51 1.56 4.11
N SER A 30 8.58 0.76 4.03
CA SER A 30 9.79 1.12 3.29
C SER A 30 9.50 1.33 1.79
N TYR A 31 8.61 0.53 1.22
CA TYR A 31 8.25 0.63 -0.20
C TYR A 31 7.48 1.92 -0.50
N CYS A 32 6.43 2.21 0.28
CA CYS A 32 5.63 3.42 0.16
C CYS A 32 6.50 4.68 0.39
N TYR A 33 7.39 4.64 1.38
CA TYR A 33 8.34 5.72 1.64
C TYR A 33 9.26 5.97 0.44
N GLN A 34 9.90 4.93 -0.10
CA GLN A 34 10.79 5.08 -1.25
C GLN A 34 10.04 5.69 -2.45
N VAL A 35 8.86 5.17 -2.77
CA VAL A 35 8.03 5.69 -3.88
C VAL A 35 7.70 7.17 -3.68
N ALA A 36 7.27 7.56 -2.48
CA ALA A 36 6.95 8.96 -2.18
C ALA A 36 8.21 9.85 -2.18
N PHE A 37 9.33 9.34 -1.66
CA PHE A 37 10.60 10.06 -1.60
C PHE A 37 11.17 10.35 -2.98
N TYR A 38 11.08 9.39 -3.92
CA TYR A 38 11.48 9.62 -5.30
C TYR A 38 10.71 10.76 -5.98
N LEU A 39 9.47 11.02 -5.55
CA LEU A 39 8.63 12.06 -6.15
C LEU A 39 8.78 13.41 -5.46
N LEU A 40 8.86 13.41 -4.13
CA LEU A 40 8.85 14.63 -3.31
C LEU A 40 10.26 15.15 -3.03
N MET A 41 11.27 14.28 -3.07
CA MET A 41 12.66 14.58 -2.71
C MET A 41 12.83 15.20 -1.30
N ASP A 42 11.78 15.14 -0.47
CA ASP A 42 11.72 15.65 0.89
C ASP A 42 11.36 14.49 1.83
N GLY A 43 12.23 14.24 2.81
CA GLY A 43 12.08 13.11 3.74
C GLY A 43 10.85 13.23 4.65
N ASN A 44 10.48 14.45 5.06
CA ASN A 44 9.33 14.68 5.93
C ASN A 44 8.03 14.53 5.16
N GLN A 45 7.94 15.07 3.95
CA GLN A 45 6.75 14.91 3.11
C GLN A 45 6.59 13.47 2.64
N ALA A 46 7.68 12.80 2.26
CA ALA A 46 7.65 11.40 1.87
C ALA A 46 7.14 10.49 2.99
N LYS A 47 7.59 10.74 4.23
CA LYS A 47 7.08 10.03 5.41
C LYS A 47 5.57 10.23 5.57
N ARG A 48 5.10 11.48 5.50
CA ARG A 48 3.67 11.80 5.61
C ARG A 48 2.83 11.16 4.51
N ALA A 49 3.29 11.20 3.26
CA ALA A 49 2.62 10.55 2.14
C ALA A 49 2.55 9.02 2.33
N ALA A 50 3.64 8.41 2.79
CA ALA A 50 3.69 6.98 3.06
C ALA A 50 2.74 6.57 4.18
N GLU A 51 2.70 7.32 5.29
CA GLU A 51 1.74 7.09 6.39
C GLU A 51 0.29 7.18 5.90
N GLN A 52 -0.05 8.24 5.16
CA GLN A 52 -1.39 8.41 4.59
C GLN A 52 -1.75 7.29 3.61
N ALA A 53 -0.79 6.83 2.81
CA ALA A 53 -1.00 5.73 1.88
C ALA A 53 -1.25 4.41 2.62
N LEU A 54 -0.47 4.08 3.66
CA LEU A 54 -0.67 2.88 4.46
C LEU A 54 -2.03 2.90 5.19
N LEU A 55 -2.43 4.06 5.73
CA LEU A 55 -3.75 4.24 6.34
C LEU A 55 -4.88 4.03 5.32
N ALA A 56 -4.73 4.54 4.10
CA ALA A 56 -5.70 4.32 3.03
C ALA A 56 -5.79 2.82 2.64
N LEU A 57 -4.67 2.11 2.61
CA LEU A 57 -4.63 0.67 2.35
C LEU A 57 -5.23 -0.15 3.49
N TYR A 58 -5.03 0.27 4.75
CA TYR A 58 -5.63 -0.39 5.92
C TYR A 58 -7.16 -0.44 5.84
N MET A 59 -7.79 0.61 5.28
CA MET A 59 -9.25 0.66 5.09
C MET A 59 -9.74 -0.23 3.95
N GLN A 60 -8.86 -0.66 3.05
CA GLN A 60 -9.22 -1.51 1.91
C GLN A 60 -9.03 -2.99 2.27
N ASN A 61 -10.05 -3.61 2.87
CA ASN A 61 -10.01 -5.04 3.21
C ASN A 61 -9.70 -5.94 2.00
N ASP A 62 -10.18 -5.59 0.81
CA ASP A 62 -9.92 -6.34 -0.43
C ASP A 62 -8.45 -6.35 -0.83
N TRP A 63 -7.66 -5.37 -0.36
CA TRP A 63 -6.24 -5.32 -0.61
C TRP A 63 -5.51 -6.47 0.09
N PHE A 64 -5.91 -6.83 1.31
CA PHE A 64 -5.28 -7.92 2.06
C PHE A 64 -5.49 -9.29 1.42
N ASN A 65 -6.60 -9.48 0.70
CA ASN A 65 -6.93 -10.72 0.01
C ASN A 65 -6.40 -10.79 -1.43
N ALA A 66 -5.82 -9.69 -1.94
CA ALA A 66 -5.30 -9.64 -3.30
C ALA A 66 -3.96 -10.37 -3.43
N SER A 67 -3.56 -10.72 -4.66
CA SER A 67 -2.23 -11.24 -4.94
C SER A 67 -1.14 -10.20 -4.67
N ASP A 68 0.10 -10.65 -4.43
CA ASP A 68 1.23 -9.77 -4.11
C ASP A 68 1.48 -8.70 -5.17
N ASP A 69 1.33 -9.04 -6.45
CA ASP A 69 1.50 -8.09 -7.56
C ASP A 69 0.46 -6.96 -7.48
N VAL A 70 -0.81 -7.32 -7.24
CA VAL A 70 -1.89 -6.36 -7.08
C VAL A 70 -1.68 -5.52 -5.81
N ARG A 71 -1.20 -6.14 -4.73
CA ARG A 71 -0.89 -5.45 -3.48
C ARG A 71 0.18 -4.38 -3.68
N ARG A 72 1.30 -4.74 -4.30
CA ARG A 72 2.39 -3.80 -4.64
C ARG A 72 1.92 -2.69 -5.57
N ALA A 73 1.16 -3.03 -6.61
CA ALA A 73 0.62 -2.04 -7.55
C ALA A 73 -0.28 -1.02 -6.83
N LYS A 74 -1.22 -1.49 -5.99
CA LYS A 74 -2.09 -0.63 -5.19
C LYS A 74 -1.31 0.20 -4.17
N ALA A 75 -0.32 -0.39 -3.49
CA ALA A 75 0.51 0.33 -2.53
C ALA A 75 1.32 1.45 -3.20
N LYS A 76 1.91 1.17 -4.36
CA LYS A 76 2.60 2.17 -5.19
C LYS A 76 1.64 3.28 -5.61
N HIS A 77 0.45 2.91 -6.10
CA HIS A 77 -0.55 3.88 -6.55
C HIS A 77 -1.00 4.79 -5.41
N ALA A 78 -1.29 4.23 -4.24
CA ALA A 78 -1.65 4.98 -3.04
C ALA A 78 -0.53 5.95 -2.62
N ALA A 79 0.71 5.47 -2.57
CA ALA A 79 1.87 6.31 -2.22
C ALA A 79 2.07 7.46 -3.23
N LEU A 80 1.96 7.19 -4.53
CA LEU A 80 2.04 8.21 -5.57
C LEU A 80 0.91 9.23 -5.46
N GLN A 81 -0.32 8.78 -5.23
CA GLN A 81 -1.48 9.66 -5.10
C GLN A 81 -1.31 10.62 -3.90
N GLN A 82 -0.91 10.10 -2.74
CA GLN A 82 -0.67 10.95 -1.56
C GLN A 82 0.50 11.91 -1.78
N ALA A 83 1.57 11.45 -2.43
CA ALA A 83 2.72 12.30 -2.74
C ALA A 83 2.34 13.44 -3.72
N LEU A 84 1.53 13.14 -4.74
CA LEU A 84 1.02 14.16 -5.67
C LEU A 84 0.10 15.16 -4.96
N GLU A 85 -0.78 14.69 -4.08
CA GLU A 85 -1.69 15.56 -3.32
C GLU A 85 -0.91 16.50 -2.39
N LEU A 86 0.11 15.98 -1.68
CA LEU A 86 0.98 16.82 -0.87
C LEU A 86 1.68 17.89 -1.72
N ARG A 87 2.29 17.49 -2.84
CA ARG A 87 2.98 18.42 -3.74
C ARG A 87 2.03 19.50 -4.28
N LYS A 88 0.80 19.12 -4.63
CA LYS A 88 -0.24 20.06 -5.07
C LYS A 88 -0.59 21.04 -3.94
N SER A 89 -0.82 20.54 -2.73
CA SER A 89 -1.17 21.38 -1.58
C SER A 89 -0.05 22.35 -1.19
N GLU A 90 1.22 21.98 -1.42
CA GLU A 90 2.35 22.89 -1.24
C GLU A 90 2.38 23.99 -2.29
N LEU A 91 2.12 23.63 -3.55
CA LEU A 91 2.06 24.60 -4.63
C LEU A 91 0.93 25.62 -4.41
N GLU A 92 -0.24 25.17 -3.96
CA GLU A 92 -1.39 26.03 -3.64
C GLU A 92 -1.14 26.95 -2.44
N ARG A 93 -0.21 26.60 -1.53
CA ARG A 93 0.18 27.49 -0.42
C ARG A 93 1.15 28.59 -0.82
N LEU A 94 1.83 28.45 -1.97
CA LEU A 94 2.83 29.40 -2.45
C LEU A 94 2.26 30.44 -3.43
N VAL A 95 1.01 30.26 -3.87
CA VAL A 95 0.27 31.16 -4.78
C VAL A 95 -0.71 32.01 -3.97
#